data_AF-A0AAP0J2Z3-F1
#
_entry.id   AF-A0AAP0J2Z3-F1
#
_cell.length_a   1.000
_cell.length_b   1.000
_cell.length_c   1.000
_cell.angle_alpha   90.00
_cell.angle_beta   90.00
_cell.angle_gamma   90.00
#
_symmetry.space_group_name_H-M   'P 1'
#
loop_
_entity.id
_entity.type
_entity.pdbx_description
1 polymer ?
#
loop_
_entity_poly.entity_id
_entity_poly.type
_entity_poly.pdbx_seq_one_letter_code
_entity_poly.pdbx_strand_id
1 'polypeptide(L)'
;MRRASRRTQSGSNMAYGHCLEPDWLPHVEAIIDVVSDGNCGYRCVASGLALADVDGWRIVRRMMYDEIIGYEDLWREMLGSSFETVKNAVHCPEKQDGASFKEWLTLPDMGLLVSTAFNVILVNLSHGSASTFLPLRSTPPSSLHNRLIIAMANERNIHWVRV
;
A
#
# COMPACT_ATOMS: atom_id res chain seq x y z
N MET A 1 14.70 3.96 23.40
CA MET A 1 13.56 4.81 22.98
C MET A 1 14.04 5.81 21.94
N ARG A 2 13.84 5.54 20.64
CA ARG A 2 14.07 6.54 19.58
C ARG A 2 12.72 7.17 19.24
N ARG A 3 12.57 8.47 19.49
CA ARG A 3 11.40 9.24 19.07
C ARG A 3 11.41 9.32 17.54
N ALA A 4 10.38 8.76 16.89
CA ALA A 4 10.10 9.07 15.51
C ALA A 4 9.79 10.58 15.40
N SER A 5 10.48 11.26 14.48
CA SER A 5 10.21 12.65 14.15
C SER A 5 8.83 12.74 13.51
N ARG A 6 7.85 13.33 14.19
CA ARG A 6 6.56 13.66 13.57
C ARG A 6 6.74 14.93 12.75
N ARG A 7 6.86 14.79 11.43
CA ARG A 7 6.68 15.94 10.53
C ARG A 7 5.21 16.37 10.57
N THR A 8 4.99 17.68 10.57
CA THR A 8 3.65 18.27 10.45
C THR A 8 3.13 18.06 9.02
N GLN A 9 1.81 17.95 8.84
CA GLN A 9 1.17 17.76 7.53
C GLN A 9 1.63 18.78 6.47
N SER A 10 1.80 20.05 6.87
CA SER A 10 2.37 21.11 6.02
C SER A 10 3.82 20.82 5.58
N GLY A 11 4.64 20.25 6.46
CA GLY A 11 6.02 19.85 6.16
C GLY A 11 6.09 18.63 5.24
N SER A 12 5.17 17.67 5.39
CA SER A 12 5.09 16.48 4.52
C SER A 12 4.61 16.82 3.12
N ASN A 13 3.58 17.68 2.99
CA ASN A 13 3.10 18.15 1.68
C ASN A 13 4.21 18.84 0.87
N MET A 14 5.01 19.70 1.51
CA MET A 14 6.16 20.35 0.85
C MET A 14 7.28 19.37 0.48
N ALA A 15 7.54 18.36 1.31
CA ALA A 15 8.61 17.41 1.05
C ALA A 15 8.28 16.45 -0.12
N TYR A 16 7.03 15.99 -0.20
CA TYR A 16 6.62 14.90 -1.10
C TYR A 16 5.72 15.35 -2.25
N GLY A 17 5.33 16.62 -2.34
CA GLY A 17 4.52 17.12 -3.45
C GLY A 17 5.13 16.86 -4.83
N HIS A 18 6.46 16.78 -4.91
CA HIS A 18 7.19 16.44 -6.14
C HIS A 18 7.00 14.98 -6.61
N CYS A 19 6.46 14.10 -5.76
CA CYS A 19 6.13 12.72 -6.15
C CYS A 19 4.88 12.64 -7.03
N LEU A 20 4.09 13.72 -7.08
CA LEU A 20 2.81 13.81 -7.79
C LEU A 20 2.94 14.76 -8.98
N GLU A 21 2.07 14.58 -9.97
CA GLU A 21 1.91 15.57 -11.03
C GLU A 21 1.41 16.90 -10.42
N PRO A 22 1.95 18.07 -10.80
CA PRO A 22 1.52 19.35 -10.25
C PRO A 22 0.01 19.59 -10.35
N ASP A 23 -0.60 19.12 -11.45
CA ASP A 23 -2.05 19.23 -11.69
C ASP A 23 -2.90 18.40 -10.71
N TRP A 24 -2.31 17.44 -10.00
CA TRP A 24 -3.01 16.64 -8.99
C TRP A 24 -2.99 17.30 -7.61
N LEU A 25 -2.01 18.16 -7.32
CA LEU A 25 -1.84 18.77 -6.00
C LEU A 25 -3.09 19.51 -5.48
N PRO A 26 -3.87 20.23 -6.31
CA PRO A 26 -5.12 20.85 -5.84
C PRO A 26 -6.20 19.87 -5.37
N HIS A 27 -6.10 18.59 -5.75
CA HIS A 27 -7.04 17.52 -5.40
C HIS A 27 -6.55 16.64 -4.24
N VAL A 28 -5.35 16.90 -3.72
CA VAL A 28 -4.73 16.15 -2.63
C VAL A 28 -5.00 16.86 -1.32
N GLU A 29 -5.70 16.18 -0.41
CA GLU A 29 -5.96 16.72 0.93
C GLU A 29 -4.71 16.67 1.81
N ALA A 30 -3.97 15.55 1.79
CA ALA A 30 -2.88 15.33 2.74
C ALA A 30 -1.88 14.25 2.32
N ILE A 31 -0.60 14.61 2.17
CA ILE A 31 0.48 13.64 2.05
C ILE A 31 0.97 13.25 3.44
N ILE A 32 0.79 11.97 3.80
CA ILE A 32 1.21 11.40 5.06
C ILE A 32 2.49 10.59 4.85
N ASP A 33 3.56 11.08 5.46
CA ASP A 33 4.85 10.41 5.54
C ASP A 33 4.80 9.31 6.60
N VAL A 34 4.88 8.05 6.16
CA VAL A 34 4.91 6.88 7.04
C VAL A 34 6.35 6.50 7.38
N VAL A 35 6.55 5.64 8.38
CA VAL A 35 7.88 5.18 8.77
C VAL A 35 8.57 4.43 7.62
N SER A 36 9.80 4.81 7.29
CA SER A 36 10.63 4.20 6.25
C SER A 36 11.53 3.08 6.83
N ASP A 37 10.93 1.95 7.18
CA ASP A 37 11.58 0.76 7.77
C ASP A 37 11.53 -0.48 6.85
N GLY A 38 11.28 -0.25 5.56
CA GLY A 38 11.00 -1.29 4.56
C GLY A 38 9.54 -1.76 4.54
N ASN A 39 8.73 -1.43 5.56
CA ASN A 39 7.29 -1.73 5.57
C ASN A 39 6.44 -0.53 5.12
N CYS A 40 7.03 0.54 4.59
CA CYS A 40 6.34 1.78 4.25
C CYS A 40 5.11 1.56 3.36
N GLY A 41 5.18 0.67 2.36
CA GLY A 41 4.03 0.35 1.51
C GLY A 41 2.86 -0.26 2.31
N TYR A 42 3.13 -1.21 3.20
CA TYR A 42 2.11 -1.80 4.07
C TYR A 42 1.60 -0.79 5.11
N ARG A 43 2.46 0.11 5.59
CA ARG A 43 2.07 1.21 6.49
C ARG A 43 1.17 2.23 5.79
N CYS A 44 1.37 2.52 4.50
CA CYS A 44 0.47 3.36 3.71
C CYS A 44 -0.92 2.72 3.61
N VAL A 45 -0.98 1.42 3.28
CA VAL A 45 -2.25 0.67 3.24
C VAL A 45 -2.92 0.68 4.61
N ALA A 46 -2.17 0.39 5.68
CA ALA A 46 -2.70 0.42 7.05
C ALA A 46 -3.21 1.81 7.45
N SER A 47 -2.52 2.88 7.03
CA SER A 47 -2.98 4.25 7.26
C SER A 47 -4.28 4.55 6.52
N GLY A 48 -4.43 4.11 5.27
CA GLY A 48 -5.67 4.22 4.51
C GLY A 48 -6.84 3.43 5.12
N LEU A 49 -6.54 2.31 5.79
CA LEU A 49 -7.51 1.48 6.52
C LEU A 49 -7.82 1.97 7.94
N ALA A 50 -7.29 3.13 8.36
CA ALA A 50 -7.39 3.63 9.74
C ALA A 50 -6.83 2.67 10.81
N LEU A 51 -5.78 1.90 10.46
CA LEU A 51 -5.09 0.94 11.33
C LEU A 51 -3.67 1.40 11.73
N ALA A 52 -3.30 2.66 11.46
CA ALA A 52 -1.94 3.16 11.67
C ALA A 52 -1.45 3.05 13.13
N ASP A 53 -2.35 3.22 14.10
CA ASP A 53 -2.00 3.31 15.54
C ASP A 53 -1.83 1.94 16.23
N VAL A 54 -2.14 0.85 15.55
CA VAL A 54 -2.17 -0.52 16.12
C VAL A 54 -1.19 -1.47 15.44
N ASP A 55 -0.08 -0.94 14.91
CA ASP A 55 0.85 -1.69 14.05
C ASP A 55 0.14 -2.39 12.88
N GLY A 56 -0.87 -1.71 12.30
CA GLY A 56 -1.75 -2.27 11.28
C GLY A 56 -1.05 -2.77 10.01
N TRP A 57 0.20 -2.38 9.77
CA TRP A 57 1.00 -2.93 8.68
C TRP A 57 1.21 -4.46 8.82
N ARG A 58 1.25 -4.99 10.05
CA ARG A 58 1.29 -6.44 10.32
C ARG A 58 -0.03 -7.10 9.94
N ILE A 59 -1.15 -6.47 10.30
CA ILE A 59 -2.50 -6.92 9.91
C ILE A 59 -2.61 -6.93 8.38
N VAL A 60 -2.12 -5.89 7.71
CA VAL A 60 -2.12 -5.80 6.25
C VAL A 60 -1.36 -6.96 5.63
N ARG A 61 -0.11 -7.19 6.04
CA ARG A 61 0.71 -8.31 5.54
C ARG A 61 0.03 -9.66 5.80
N ARG A 62 -0.53 -9.85 6.99
CA ARG A 62 -1.25 -11.08 7.35
C ARG A 62 -2.46 -11.33 6.46
N MET A 63 -3.31 -10.33 6.26
CA MET A 63 -4.51 -10.47 5.42
C MET A 63 -4.16 -10.68 3.94
N MET A 64 -3.11 -10.02 3.42
CA MET A 64 -2.60 -10.29 2.07
C MET A 64 -2.07 -11.72 1.94
N TYR A 65 -1.36 -12.22 2.96
CA TYR A 65 -0.89 -13.60 2.99
C TYR A 65 -2.06 -14.60 3.03
N ASP A 66 -3.09 -14.33 3.85
CA ASP A 66 -4.28 -15.18 3.95
C ASP A 66 -5.09 -15.19 2.64
N GLU A 67 -5.18 -14.07 1.92
CA GLU A 67 -5.80 -13.99 0.59
C GLU A 67 -5.03 -14.82 -0.45
N ILE A 68 -3.70 -14.67 -0.53
CA ILE A 68 -2.91 -15.35 -1.57
C ILE A 68 -2.85 -16.87 -1.37
N ILE A 69 -2.82 -17.35 -0.12
CA ILE A 69 -2.85 -18.79 0.19
C ILE A 69 -4.28 -19.36 0.13
N GLY A 70 -5.29 -18.56 0.51
CA GLY A 70 -6.69 -19.00 0.51
C GLY A 70 -7.25 -19.22 -0.89
N TYR A 71 -6.68 -18.54 -1.88
CA TYR A 71 -7.04 -18.66 -3.30
C TYR A 71 -5.81 -18.94 -4.16
N GLU A 72 -4.96 -19.87 -3.74
CA GLU A 72 -3.67 -20.15 -4.36
C GLU A 72 -3.77 -20.44 -5.86
N ASP A 73 -4.71 -21.27 -6.32
CA ASP A 73 -4.87 -21.60 -7.75
C ASP A 73 -5.12 -20.36 -8.61
N LEU A 74 -6.00 -19.47 -8.16
CA LEU A 74 -6.29 -18.20 -8.82
C LEU A 74 -5.03 -17.32 -8.88
N TRP A 75 -4.34 -17.17 -7.75
CA TRP A 75 -3.19 -16.28 -7.68
C TRP A 75 -1.98 -16.84 -8.42
N ARG A 76 -1.83 -18.17 -8.52
CA ARG A 76 -0.83 -18.81 -9.38
C ARG A 76 -1.13 -18.56 -10.85
N GLU A 77 -2.39 -18.64 -11.27
CA GLU A 77 -2.81 -18.30 -12.63
C GLU A 77 -2.54 -16.82 -12.95
N MET A 78 -2.93 -15.91 -12.05
CA MET A 78 -2.79 -14.47 -12.25
C MET A 78 -1.33 -13.98 -12.21
N LEU A 79 -0.51 -14.50 -11.30
CA LEU A 79 0.86 -14.02 -11.07
C LEU A 79 1.91 -14.82 -11.83
N GLY A 80 1.59 -16.05 -12.26
CA GLY A 80 2.54 -16.95 -12.90
C GLY A 80 3.83 -17.12 -12.08
N SER A 81 4.96 -16.77 -12.68
CA SER A 81 6.28 -16.87 -12.02
C SER A 81 6.48 -15.91 -10.85
N SER A 82 5.70 -14.83 -10.75
CA SER A 82 5.76 -13.88 -9.63
C SER A 82 5.15 -14.43 -8.34
N PHE A 83 4.35 -15.50 -8.40
CA PHE A 83 3.57 -15.99 -7.26
C PHE A 83 4.41 -16.22 -6.01
N GLU A 84 5.51 -16.98 -6.11
CA GLU A 84 6.36 -17.28 -4.95
C GLU A 84 7.03 -16.03 -4.40
N THR A 85 7.42 -15.09 -5.27
CA THR A 85 8.01 -13.81 -4.86
C THR A 85 7.00 -12.98 -4.07
N VAL A 86 5.77 -12.82 -4.58
CA VAL A 86 4.71 -12.06 -3.91
C VAL A 86 4.31 -12.72 -2.59
N LYS A 87 4.10 -14.04 -2.58
CA LYS A 87 3.77 -14.81 -1.37
C LYS A 87 4.83 -14.63 -0.29
N ASN A 88 6.11 -14.73 -0.65
CA ASN A 88 7.20 -14.53 0.29
C ASN A 88 7.32 -13.07 0.76
N ALA A 89 7.03 -12.11 -0.13
CA ALA A 89 7.10 -10.69 0.22
C ALA A 89 6.01 -10.30 1.23
N VAL A 90 4.80 -10.85 1.14
CA VAL A 90 3.72 -10.55 2.10
C VAL A 90 3.82 -11.37 3.39
N HIS A 91 4.54 -12.49 3.37
CA HIS A 91 4.76 -13.28 4.57
C HIS A 91 5.58 -12.48 5.60
N CYS A 92 4.98 -12.19 6.75
CA CYS A 92 5.60 -11.44 7.84
C CYS A 92 5.67 -12.28 9.11
N PRO A 93 6.86 -12.81 9.46
CA PRO A 93 7.08 -13.46 10.76
C PRO A 93 6.78 -12.51 11.93
N GLU A 94 6.22 -13.05 13.02
CA GLU A 94 5.80 -12.25 14.19
C GLU A 94 6.93 -11.43 14.82
N LYS A 95 8.18 -11.88 14.74
CA LYS A 95 9.34 -11.25 15.40
C LYS A 95 10.16 -10.31 14.52
N GLN A 96 9.67 -9.96 13.33
CA GLN A 96 10.41 -9.14 12.39
C GLN A 96 9.93 -7.68 12.43
N ASP A 97 10.82 -6.74 12.77
CA ASP A 97 10.50 -5.31 12.89
C ASP A 97 10.88 -4.49 11.64
N GLY A 98 11.59 -5.08 10.67
CA GLY A 98 12.01 -4.42 9.43
C GLY A 98 11.99 -5.36 8.24
N ALA A 99 11.77 -4.82 7.05
CA ALA A 99 11.68 -5.59 5.81
C ALA A 99 12.89 -5.33 4.91
N SER A 100 13.47 -6.41 4.39
CA SER A 100 14.47 -6.35 3.32
C SER A 100 13.82 -5.99 1.99
N PHE A 101 14.64 -5.65 0.98
CA PHE A 101 14.14 -5.29 -0.35
C PHE A 101 13.25 -6.37 -1.00
N LYS A 102 13.43 -7.64 -0.63
CA LYS A 102 12.62 -8.77 -1.13
C LYS A 102 11.20 -8.81 -0.55
N GLU A 103 10.98 -8.05 0.50
CA GLU A 103 9.75 -8.04 1.30
C GLU A 103 8.94 -6.74 1.11
N TRP A 104 9.47 -5.81 0.32
CA TRP A 104 8.79 -4.56 0.02
C TRP A 104 7.50 -4.79 -0.76
N LEU A 105 6.54 -3.89 -0.56
CA LEU A 105 5.36 -3.82 -1.40
C LEU A 105 5.77 -3.28 -2.79
N THR A 106 5.54 -4.10 -3.81
CA THR A 106 5.86 -3.80 -5.22
C THR A 106 4.61 -3.82 -6.09
N LEU A 107 4.56 -2.92 -7.07
CA LEU A 107 3.49 -2.85 -8.06
C LEU A 107 3.98 -3.42 -9.40
N PRO A 108 3.10 -3.95 -10.26
CA PRO A 108 1.63 -3.97 -10.14
C PRO A 108 1.05 -5.12 -9.30
N ASP A 109 1.73 -6.26 -9.22
CA ASP A 109 1.18 -7.52 -8.69
C ASP A 109 0.59 -7.39 -7.28
N MET A 110 1.30 -6.75 -6.35
CA MET A 110 0.81 -6.60 -4.98
C MET A 110 -0.28 -5.55 -4.85
N GLY A 111 -0.44 -4.64 -5.81
CA GLY A 111 -1.52 -3.66 -5.84
C GLY A 111 -2.88 -4.33 -6.06
N LEU A 112 -2.92 -5.32 -6.96
CA LEU A 112 -4.10 -6.15 -7.19
C LEU A 112 -4.44 -6.98 -5.94
N LEU A 113 -3.41 -7.55 -5.29
CA LEU A 113 -3.56 -8.30 -4.04
C LEU A 113 -4.13 -7.45 -2.91
N VAL A 114 -3.61 -6.23 -2.71
CA VAL A 114 -4.17 -5.27 -1.74
C VAL A 114 -5.64 -4.98 -2.05
N SER A 115 -5.94 -4.61 -3.30
CA SER A 115 -7.32 -4.24 -3.68
C SER A 115 -8.31 -5.37 -3.39
N THR A 116 -7.90 -6.62 -3.65
CA THR A 116 -8.73 -7.82 -3.44
C THR A 116 -8.85 -8.18 -1.96
N ALA A 117 -7.74 -8.24 -1.21
CA ALA A 117 -7.72 -8.65 0.19
C ALA A 117 -8.54 -7.73 1.11
N PHE A 118 -8.63 -6.43 0.78
CA PHE A 118 -9.34 -5.44 1.59
C PHE A 118 -10.63 -4.93 0.94
N ASN A 119 -10.99 -5.41 -0.26
CA ASN A 119 -12.09 -4.88 -1.05
C ASN A 119 -12.05 -3.34 -1.21
N VAL A 120 -10.88 -2.82 -1.58
CA VAL A 120 -10.62 -1.38 -1.73
C VAL A 120 -10.24 -1.05 -3.17
N ILE A 121 -10.41 0.21 -3.56
CA ILE A 121 -9.77 0.74 -4.77
C ILE A 121 -8.40 1.27 -4.37
N LEU A 122 -7.34 0.66 -4.89
CA LEU A 122 -5.98 1.17 -4.68
C LEU A 122 -5.58 2.04 -5.86
N VAL A 123 -5.15 3.27 -5.60
CA VAL A 123 -4.62 4.18 -6.61
C VAL A 123 -3.15 4.44 -6.32
N ASN A 124 -2.30 4.03 -7.25
CA ASN A 124 -0.90 4.44 -7.28
C ASN A 124 -0.76 5.70 -8.11
N LEU A 125 -0.23 6.76 -7.50
CA LEU A 125 0.09 8.01 -8.14
C LEU A 125 1.60 8.12 -8.26
N SER A 126 2.10 8.17 -9.47
CA SER A 126 3.51 8.44 -9.79
C SER A 126 3.61 9.65 -10.71
N HIS A 127 4.74 10.34 -10.67
CA HIS A 127 5.00 11.46 -11.57
C HIS A 127 4.81 11.02 -13.04
N GLY A 128 3.86 11.65 -13.75
CA GLY A 128 3.50 11.30 -15.13
C GLY A 128 2.67 10.02 -15.35
N SER A 129 2.26 9.28 -14.30
CA SER A 129 1.39 8.11 -14.49
C SER A 129 0.58 7.74 -13.25
N ALA A 130 -0.65 7.26 -13.46
CA ALA A 130 -1.48 6.70 -12.40
C ALA A 130 -1.88 5.27 -12.75
N SER A 131 -1.98 4.41 -11.73
CA SER A 131 -2.49 3.04 -11.88
C SER A 131 -3.56 2.78 -10.83
N THR A 132 -4.70 2.24 -11.26
CA THR A 132 -5.81 1.90 -10.38
C THR A 132 -6.01 0.40 -10.36
N PHE A 133 -6.06 -0.19 -9.17
CA PHE A 133 -6.29 -1.61 -8.95
C PHE A 133 -7.67 -1.81 -8.34
N LEU A 134 -8.42 -2.75 -8.91
CA LEU A 134 -9.77 -3.11 -8.50
C LEU A 134 -9.78 -4.54 -7.99
N PRO A 135 -10.59 -4.86 -6.97
CA PRO A 135 -10.65 -6.19 -6.43
C PRO A 135 -11.15 -7.21 -7.48
N LEU A 136 -10.55 -8.40 -7.48
CA LEU A 136 -10.92 -9.48 -8.41
C LEU A 136 -12.21 -10.20 -8.01
N ARG A 137 -12.48 -10.34 -6.71
CA ARG A 137 -13.44 -11.32 -6.19
C ARG A 137 -14.53 -10.76 -5.29
N SER A 138 -14.57 -9.45 -5.08
CA SER A 138 -15.63 -8.82 -4.30
C SER A 138 -16.65 -8.13 -5.19
N THR A 139 -17.89 -8.14 -4.73
CA THR A 139 -18.95 -7.36 -5.37
C THR A 139 -18.61 -5.88 -5.26
N PRO A 140 -18.60 -5.12 -6.37
CA PRO A 140 -18.39 -3.69 -6.31
C PRO A 140 -19.42 -3.07 -5.36
N PRO A 141 -19.01 -2.16 -4.46
CA PRO A 141 -19.95 -1.50 -3.56
C PRO A 141 -21.08 -0.84 -4.35
N SER A 142 -22.30 -0.96 -3.82
CA SER A 142 -23.54 -0.47 -4.43
C SER A 142 -23.60 1.05 -4.56
N SER A 143 -22.70 1.79 -3.92
CA SER A 143 -22.47 3.21 -4.15
C SER A 143 -20.97 3.53 -4.21
N LEU A 144 -20.59 4.54 -5.00
CA LEU A 144 -19.22 5.06 -5.05
C LEU A 144 -18.82 5.73 -3.72
N HIS A 145 -19.77 6.34 -3.00
CA HIS A 145 -19.55 6.99 -1.70
C HIS A 145 -19.14 6.02 -0.59
N ASN A 146 -19.38 4.71 -0.78
CA ASN A 146 -19.03 3.67 0.20
C ASN A 146 -17.71 2.96 -0.14
N ARG A 147 -16.98 3.39 -1.20
CA ARG A 147 -15.72 2.76 -1.59
C ARG A 147 -14.57 3.40 -0.83
N LEU A 148 -13.83 2.59 -0.08
CA LEU A 148 -12.55 3.02 0.46
C LEU A 148 -11.53 3.10 -0.68
N ILE A 149 -11.02 4.31 -0.91
CA ILE A 149 -9.94 4.60 -1.87
C ILE A 149 -8.66 4.82 -1.06
N ILE A 150 -7.61 4.10 -1.40
CA ILE A 150 -6.29 4.30 -0.83
C ILE A 150 -5.39 4.84 -1.93
N ALA A 151 -4.96 6.09 -1.81
CA ALA A 151 -3.99 6.69 -2.71
C ALA A 151 -2.60 6.62 -2.09
N MET A 152 -1.62 6.25 -2.89
CA MET A 152 -0.23 6.14 -2.48
C MET A 152 0.71 6.58 -3.58
N ALA A 153 1.84 7.16 -3.20
CA ALA A 153 2.88 7.59 -4.13
C ALA A 153 4.23 7.02 -3.72
N ASN A 154 5.05 6.71 -4.72
CA ASN A 154 6.38 6.17 -4.50
C ASN A 154 7.44 7.26 -4.74
N GLU A 155 8.20 7.58 -3.70
CA GLU A 155 9.39 8.41 -3.81
C GLU A 155 10.57 7.55 -4.26
N ARG A 156 11.02 7.77 -5.51
CA ARG A 156 12.27 7.24 -6.08
C ARG A 156 12.45 5.71 -5.97
N ASN A 157 11.36 4.95 -5.97
CA ASN A 157 11.34 3.49 -5.82
C ASN A 157 11.86 2.98 -4.46
N ILE A 158 11.90 3.82 -3.42
CA ILE A 158 12.46 3.45 -2.11
C ILE A 158 11.54 3.74 -0.93
N HIS A 159 10.55 4.62 -1.10
CA HIS A 159 9.64 5.00 -0.01
C HIS A 159 8.23 5.22 -0.51
N TRP A 160 7.26 4.75 0.26
CA TRP A 160 5.84 4.97 -0.02
C TRP A 160 5.30 6.04 0.92
N VAL A 161 4.50 6.95 0.37
CA VAL A 161 3.69 7.89 1.14
C VAL A 161 2.22 7.67 0.84
N ARG A 162 1.36 7.96 1.82
CA ARG A 162 -0.10 7.96 1.60
C ARG A 162 -0.51 9.35 1.13
N VAL A 163 -1.37 9.41 0.13
CA VAL A 163 -1.88 10.65 -0.48
C VAL A 163 -3.35 10.83 -0.11
#